data_AF-A0A4Q2D908-F1
#
_entry.id   AF-A0A4Q2D908-F1
#
_cell.length_a   1.000
_cell.length_b   1.000
_cell.length_c   1.000
_cell.angle_alpha   90.00
_cell.angle_beta   90.00
_cell.angle_gamma   90.00
#
_symmetry.space_group_name_H-M   'P 1'
#
loop_
_entity.id
_entity.type
_entity.pdbx_description
1 polymer ?
#
loop_
_entity_poly.entity_id
_entity_poly.type
_entity_poly.pdbx_seq_one_letter_code
_entity_poly.pdbx_strand_id
1 'polypeptide(L)'
;MIRFSLALYSRLLPSIFPHRNDYGELNYFGTIQGSQPSGTHWADGSPHIAWFDMSEYYIKAFKTGSYRAITKDAIYYWSKPHPTQATASVDGGRRPDGNNWSLNYLWVAVFATSPAHIILNSGVSKLRVPSAAGKITVQMVRGGQMIIDRTPDDFTYVTNPVRYNYNAYVGTATASSGGPASTSTTTTSTTTSSTSTTTSTSII
;
A
#
# COMPACT_ATOMS: atom_id res chain seq x y z
N MET A 1 9.79 36.66 14.66
CA MET A 1 11.14 36.27 14.24
C MET A 1 11.79 35.50 15.40
N ILE A 2 11.82 34.16 15.34
CA ILE A 2 12.40 33.32 16.40
C ILE A 2 13.49 32.47 15.76
N ARG A 3 14.74 32.65 16.21
CA ARG A 3 15.89 31.84 15.80
C ARG A 3 16.02 30.68 16.79
N PHE A 4 15.99 29.44 16.31
CA PHE A 4 16.55 28.32 17.06
C PHE A 4 17.97 28.04 16.58
N SER A 5 18.92 27.99 17.52
CA SER A 5 20.35 27.90 17.24
C SER A 5 20.75 26.48 16.86
N LEU A 6 21.65 26.37 15.87
CA LEU A 6 22.14 25.12 15.28
C LEU A 6 23.24 24.48 16.18
N ALA A 7 22.91 24.14 17.42
CA ALA A 7 23.91 23.79 18.45
C ALA A 7 23.61 22.52 19.28
N LEU A 8 22.56 21.75 18.98
CA LEU A 8 22.15 20.58 19.78
C LEU A 8 22.07 19.25 19.00
N TYR A 9 22.90 19.08 17.95
CA TYR A 9 22.79 17.93 17.04
C TYR A 9 23.72 16.74 17.35
N SER A 10 24.60 16.81 18.36
CA SER A 10 25.66 15.80 18.59
C SER A 10 25.59 15.01 19.91
N ARG A 11 24.56 15.16 20.74
CA ARG A 11 24.47 14.50 22.07
C ARG A 11 23.14 13.83 22.44
N LEU A 12 22.21 13.66 21.49
CA LEU A 12 20.87 13.08 21.76
C LEU A 12 20.47 11.92 20.81
N LEU A 13 21.45 11.12 20.38
CA LEU A 13 21.20 9.93 19.55
C LEU A 13 21.04 8.59 20.29
N PRO A 14 21.59 8.35 21.51
CA PRO A 14 21.37 7.08 22.21
C PRO A 14 20.00 6.92 22.89
N SER A 15 19.31 8.01 23.23
CA SER A 15 18.21 8.00 24.22
C SER A 15 16.79 8.15 23.64
N ILE A 16 16.63 8.21 22.32
CA ILE A 16 15.32 8.44 21.66
C ILE A 16 14.73 7.17 20.99
N PHE A 17 15.39 6.02 21.14
CA PHE A 17 15.02 4.75 20.52
C PHE A 17 14.30 3.68 21.37
N PRO A 18 13.95 3.82 22.67
CA PRO A 18 13.23 2.76 23.38
C PRO A 18 11.75 2.63 22.95
N HIS A 19 11.11 3.71 22.46
CA HIS A 19 9.67 3.73 22.13
C HIS A 19 9.34 3.13 20.74
N ARG A 20 10.32 2.90 19.85
CA ARG A 20 10.02 2.39 18.48
C ARG A 20 9.62 0.91 18.41
N ASN A 21 9.64 0.21 19.55
CA ASN A 21 9.72 -1.24 19.63
C ASN A 21 8.68 -1.87 20.57
N ASP A 22 7.59 -1.16 20.89
CA ASP A 22 6.55 -1.70 21.75
C ASP A 22 5.62 -2.66 20.98
N TYR A 23 6.02 -3.93 20.98
CA TYR A 23 5.25 -5.05 20.41
C TYR A 23 3.97 -5.36 21.20
N GLY A 24 3.90 -4.98 22.48
CA GLY A 24 2.70 -5.14 23.31
C GLY A 24 1.60 -4.15 22.92
N GLU A 25 1.99 -2.90 22.67
CA GLU A 25 1.08 -1.79 22.35
C GLU A 25 0.78 -1.59 20.84
N LEU A 26 1.24 -2.50 19.97
CA LEU A 26 0.97 -2.50 18.52
C LEU A 26 1.53 -1.27 17.76
N ASN A 27 2.35 -0.43 18.40
CA ASN A 27 2.75 0.89 17.87
C ASN A 27 4.14 0.92 17.21
N TYR A 28 4.83 -0.23 17.17
CA TYR A 28 6.18 -0.36 16.64
C TYR A 28 6.25 -0.19 15.11
N PHE A 29 7.45 0.15 14.61
CA PHE A 29 7.74 0.29 13.19
C PHE A 29 9.07 -0.41 12.87
N GLY A 30 9.00 -1.57 12.21
CA GLY A 30 10.17 -2.38 11.92
C GLY A 30 9.85 -3.87 11.95
N THR A 31 10.76 -4.67 11.39
CA THR A 31 10.84 -6.10 11.74
C THR A 31 11.09 -6.25 13.23
N ILE A 32 10.69 -7.38 13.83
CA ILE A 32 11.02 -7.66 15.23
C ILE A 32 12.55 -7.71 15.38
N GLN A 33 13.06 -6.94 16.32
CA GLN A 33 14.47 -6.78 16.70
C GLN A 33 14.58 -7.02 18.20
N GLY A 34 15.22 -8.13 18.59
CA GLY A 34 15.33 -8.54 19.99
C GLY A 34 14.13 -9.31 20.52
N SER A 35 14.03 -9.42 21.85
CA SER A 35 13.00 -10.21 22.53
C SER A 35 11.68 -9.45 22.62
N GLN A 36 10.58 -10.11 22.24
CA GLN A 36 9.22 -9.62 22.49
C GLN A 36 8.68 -10.13 23.85
N PRO A 37 7.77 -9.39 24.52
CA PRO A 37 7.13 -9.86 25.74
C PRO A 37 6.37 -11.18 25.52
N SER A 38 6.35 -12.06 26.54
CA SER A 38 5.63 -13.33 26.43
C SER A 38 4.14 -13.12 26.12
N GLY A 39 3.61 -13.90 25.17
CA GLY A 39 2.20 -13.82 24.74
C GLY A 39 1.88 -12.83 23.61
N THR A 40 2.87 -12.11 23.06
CA THR A 40 2.67 -11.09 22.00
C THR A 40 2.57 -11.65 20.58
N HIS A 41 1.88 -12.79 20.37
CA HIS A 41 1.78 -13.49 19.07
C HIS A 41 1.17 -12.67 17.92
N TRP A 42 0.60 -11.50 18.23
CA TRP A 42 0.02 -10.57 17.26
C TRP A 42 1.07 -9.67 16.59
N ALA A 43 2.28 -9.56 17.16
CA ALA A 43 3.38 -8.82 16.56
C ALA A 43 4.10 -9.62 15.46
N ASP A 44 4.08 -10.95 15.59
CA ASP A 44 4.64 -11.88 14.60
C ASP A 44 4.06 -11.61 13.20
N GLY A 45 4.94 -11.52 12.19
CA GLY A 45 4.55 -11.28 10.80
C GLY A 45 3.98 -9.89 10.48
N SER A 46 3.91 -8.95 11.44
CA SER A 46 3.28 -7.64 11.24
C SER A 46 4.29 -6.47 11.35
N PRO A 47 5.29 -6.32 10.46
CA PRO A 47 6.44 -5.43 10.70
C PRO A 47 6.19 -3.93 10.41
N HIS A 48 4.98 -3.54 9.99
CA HIS A 48 4.56 -2.15 9.72
C HIS A 48 5.45 -1.32 8.76
N ILE A 49 6.34 -1.95 7.98
CA ILE A 49 7.33 -1.29 7.11
C ILE A 49 6.68 -0.33 6.10
N ALA A 50 5.52 -0.71 5.56
CA ALA A 50 4.78 0.12 4.61
C ALA A 50 4.30 1.46 5.23
N TRP A 51 3.95 1.50 6.52
CA TRP A 51 3.69 2.77 7.19
C TRP A 51 4.98 3.55 7.46
N PHE A 52 6.12 2.89 7.72
CA PHE A 52 7.40 3.57 7.88
C PHE A 52 7.83 4.30 6.59
N ASP A 53 7.74 3.62 5.45
CA ASP A 53 7.98 4.15 4.10
C ASP A 53 7.06 5.35 3.80
N MET A 54 5.74 5.17 3.96
CA MET A 54 4.76 6.25 3.83
C MET A 54 5.03 7.45 4.75
N SER A 55 5.43 7.20 6.01
CA SER A 55 5.69 8.26 7.00
C SER A 55 6.87 9.14 6.61
N GLU A 56 7.84 8.62 5.87
CA GLU A 56 9.03 9.37 5.47
C GLU A 56 8.66 10.61 4.63
N TYR A 57 7.67 10.48 3.75
CA TYR A 57 7.11 11.57 2.95
C TYR A 57 6.48 12.67 3.83
N TYR A 58 5.61 12.29 4.77
CA TYR A 58 4.94 13.24 5.67
C TYR A 58 5.92 13.92 6.64
N ILE A 59 6.92 13.18 7.15
CA ILE A 59 7.99 13.73 8.00
C ILE A 59 8.83 14.76 7.23
N LYS A 60 9.15 14.49 5.96
CA LYS A 60 9.82 15.46 5.07
C LYS A 60 8.96 16.71 4.91
N ALA A 61 7.68 16.55 4.55
CA ALA A 61 6.77 17.66 4.32
C ALA A 61 6.56 18.55 5.57
N PHE A 62 6.45 17.94 6.76
CA PHE A 62 6.38 18.65 8.03
C PHE A 62 7.65 19.47 8.30
N LYS A 63 8.84 18.86 8.10
CA LYS A 63 10.14 19.53 8.31
C LYS A 63 10.41 20.67 7.32
N THR A 64 9.92 20.58 6.08
CA THR A 64 10.12 21.61 5.05
C THR A 64 8.93 22.57 4.89
N GLY A 65 7.87 22.40 5.67
CA GLY A 65 6.62 23.15 5.55
C GLY A 65 5.92 23.01 4.18
N SER A 66 6.26 21.96 3.41
CA SER A 66 5.89 21.85 1.99
C SER A 66 5.86 20.41 1.51
N TYR A 67 4.76 20.00 0.88
CA TYR A 67 4.64 18.70 0.23
C TYR A 67 5.45 18.67 -1.07
N ARG A 68 6.31 17.67 -1.23
CA ARG A 68 7.10 17.47 -2.46
C ARG A 68 6.27 16.71 -3.49
N ALA A 69 6.59 16.84 -4.78
CA ALA A 69 5.95 16.03 -5.81
C ALA A 69 6.18 14.53 -5.55
N ILE A 70 5.14 13.72 -5.74
CA ILE A 70 5.24 12.25 -5.73
C ILE A 70 6.01 11.81 -6.98
N THR A 71 7.10 11.06 -6.78
CA THR A 71 7.98 10.58 -7.87
C THR A 71 7.84 9.09 -8.18
N LYS A 72 7.07 8.35 -7.37
CA LYS A 72 6.82 6.92 -7.53
C LYS A 72 5.38 6.58 -7.16
N ASP A 73 4.71 5.80 -8.01
CA ASP A 73 3.36 5.33 -7.73
C ASP A 73 3.37 4.22 -6.66
N ALA A 74 2.59 4.41 -5.61
CA ALA A 74 2.44 3.47 -4.50
C ALA A 74 1.01 3.50 -3.93
N ILE A 75 0.51 2.32 -3.56
CA ILE A 75 -0.67 2.15 -2.73
C ILE A 75 -0.21 1.54 -1.40
N TYR A 76 -0.39 2.28 -0.31
CA TYR A 76 -0.28 1.76 1.05
C TYR A 76 -1.67 1.38 1.54
N TYR A 77 -1.82 0.20 2.11
CA TYR A 77 -3.13 -0.32 2.53
C TYR A 77 -3.02 -1.10 3.83
N TRP A 78 -4.02 -0.97 4.69
CA TRP A 78 -4.04 -1.66 5.98
C TRP A 78 -5.45 -2.02 6.44
N SER A 79 -5.53 -3.12 7.19
CA SER A 79 -6.74 -3.58 7.86
C SER A 79 -6.34 -4.45 9.04
N LYS A 80 -7.24 -4.59 10.03
CA LYS A 80 -7.13 -5.68 11.00
C LYS A 80 -7.39 -7.02 10.30
N PRO A 81 -6.83 -8.14 10.78
CA PRO A 81 -7.09 -9.47 10.23
C PRO A 81 -8.48 -10.01 10.57
N HIS A 82 -9.19 -9.44 11.57
CA HIS A 82 -10.54 -9.87 11.94
C HIS A 82 -11.44 -8.71 12.43
N PRO A 83 -12.78 -8.91 12.47
CA PRO A 83 -13.72 -7.95 13.06
C PRO A 83 -13.45 -7.69 14.55
N THR A 84 -13.72 -6.47 15.04
CA THR A 84 -13.62 -6.14 16.48
C THR A 84 -14.45 -7.06 17.38
N GLN A 85 -15.64 -7.45 16.89
CA GLN A 85 -16.58 -8.32 17.59
C GLN A 85 -16.41 -9.82 17.27
N ALA A 86 -15.34 -10.22 16.56
CA ALA A 86 -15.04 -11.64 16.35
C ALA A 86 -14.87 -12.38 17.69
N THR A 87 -15.11 -13.70 17.71
CA THR A 87 -14.82 -14.56 18.86
C THR A 87 -13.61 -15.42 18.50
N ALA A 88 -12.53 -15.32 19.27
CA ALA A 88 -11.37 -16.21 19.12
C ALA A 88 -11.64 -17.57 19.78
N SER A 89 -11.27 -18.66 19.11
CA SER A 89 -11.60 -20.02 19.58
C SER A 89 -10.77 -20.52 20.77
N VAL A 90 -9.55 -20.00 20.98
CA VAL A 90 -8.66 -20.47 22.07
C VAL A 90 -8.42 -19.45 23.20
N ASP A 91 -8.77 -18.18 23.01
CA ASP A 91 -8.46 -17.11 23.98
C ASP A 91 -9.55 -16.94 25.07
N GLY A 92 -10.21 -18.03 25.48
CA GLY A 92 -11.19 -18.04 26.58
C GLY A 92 -12.43 -17.16 26.38
N GLY A 93 -12.69 -16.67 25.16
CA GLY A 93 -13.88 -15.87 24.81
C GLY A 93 -13.90 -14.42 25.30
N ARG A 94 -13.12 -14.03 26.34
CA ARG A 94 -13.04 -12.65 26.81
C ARG A 94 -12.17 -11.80 25.88
N ARG A 95 -12.80 -10.89 25.14
CA ARG A 95 -12.10 -9.88 24.32
C ARG A 95 -11.32 -8.90 25.22
N PRO A 96 -10.20 -8.33 24.77
CA PRO A 96 -9.58 -7.19 25.43
C PRO A 96 -10.54 -6.01 25.56
N ASP A 97 -10.39 -5.27 26.65
CA ASP A 97 -11.07 -3.99 26.84
C ASP A 97 -10.56 -2.97 25.79
N GLY A 98 -11.42 -2.08 25.30
CA GLY A 98 -11.07 -1.15 24.21
C GLY A 98 -11.03 -1.75 22.79
N ASN A 99 -11.43 -3.02 22.61
CA ASN A 99 -11.48 -3.68 21.28
C ASN A 99 -12.23 -2.90 20.18
N ASN A 100 -13.17 -2.03 20.57
CA ASN A 100 -14.00 -1.21 19.68
C ASN A 100 -13.37 0.14 19.26
N TRP A 101 -12.20 0.52 19.81
CA TRP A 101 -11.49 1.75 19.41
C TRP A 101 -10.94 1.68 17.98
N SER A 102 -10.70 0.46 17.49
CA SER A 102 -10.32 0.20 16.10
C SER A 102 -11.56 -0.06 15.24
N LEU A 103 -11.59 0.48 14.02
CA LEU A 103 -12.74 0.32 13.11
C LEU A 103 -12.50 -0.83 12.12
N ASN A 104 -13.58 -1.50 11.69
CA ASN A 104 -13.54 -2.63 10.77
C ASN A 104 -13.53 -2.16 9.30
N TYR A 105 -12.46 -1.46 8.91
CA TYR A 105 -12.28 -0.97 7.55
C TYR A 105 -10.94 -1.41 6.96
N LEU A 106 -10.95 -1.63 5.65
CA LEU A 106 -9.78 -1.47 4.79
C LEU A 106 -9.55 0.03 4.59
N TRP A 107 -8.35 0.46 4.91
CA TRP A 107 -7.85 1.83 4.71
C TRP A 107 -6.79 1.84 3.62
N VAL A 108 -6.75 2.92 2.85
CA VAL A 108 -5.85 3.05 1.70
C VAL A 108 -5.31 4.47 1.61
N ALA A 109 -4.00 4.61 1.45
CA ALA A 109 -3.33 5.86 1.09
C ALA A 109 -2.64 5.67 -0.26
N VAL A 110 -2.85 6.63 -1.18
CA VAL A 110 -2.44 6.52 -2.58
C VAL A 110 -1.46 7.64 -2.90
N PHE A 111 -0.25 7.27 -3.28
CA PHE A 111 0.74 8.17 -3.85
C PHE A 111 0.72 7.93 -5.36
N ALA A 112 0.32 8.95 -6.12
CA ALA A 112 0.26 8.89 -7.58
C ALA A 112 1.06 10.04 -8.20
N THR A 113 1.91 9.73 -9.18
CA THR A 113 2.73 10.73 -9.92
C THR A 113 1.88 11.60 -10.86
N SER A 114 0.71 11.11 -11.26
CA SER A 114 -0.29 11.77 -12.08
C SER A 114 -1.66 11.12 -11.85
N PRO A 115 -2.79 11.76 -12.25
CA PRO A 115 -4.13 11.22 -12.04
C PRO A 115 -4.28 9.76 -12.46
N ALA A 116 -4.92 8.96 -11.61
CA ALA A 116 -5.07 7.52 -11.79
C ALA A 116 -6.38 7.03 -11.13
N HIS A 117 -6.91 5.90 -11.61
CA HIS A 117 -8.05 5.21 -11.01
C HIS A 117 -7.56 4.11 -10.07
N ILE A 118 -8.27 3.94 -8.96
CA ILE A 118 -7.97 2.91 -7.95
C ILE A 118 -9.14 1.93 -7.92
N ILE A 119 -8.83 0.65 -8.06
CA ILE A 119 -9.79 -0.44 -7.94
C ILE A 119 -9.45 -1.19 -6.65
N LEU A 120 -10.48 -1.41 -5.85
CA LEU A 120 -10.41 -2.13 -4.58
C LEU A 120 -11.48 -3.21 -4.61
N ASN A 121 -11.07 -4.47 -4.55
CA ASN A 121 -11.99 -5.61 -4.60
C ASN A 121 -12.61 -5.88 -3.23
N SER A 122 -13.28 -4.87 -2.71
CA SER A 122 -14.10 -4.89 -1.49
C SER A 122 -15.19 -3.81 -1.63
N GLY A 123 -16.34 -3.98 -0.98
CA GLY A 123 -17.58 -3.23 -1.27
C GLY A 123 -17.43 -1.69 -1.39
N VAL A 124 -17.85 -1.11 -2.51
CA VAL A 124 -17.41 0.21 -2.97
C VAL A 124 -18.13 1.39 -2.29
N SER A 125 -17.37 2.35 -1.72
CA SER A 125 -17.51 3.82 -1.93
C SER A 125 -16.64 4.67 -0.98
N LYS A 126 -16.04 5.75 -1.52
CA LYS A 126 -15.18 6.78 -0.85
C LYS A 126 -14.26 6.21 0.26
N LEU A 127 -13.06 5.83 -0.18
CA LEU A 127 -12.36 4.57 0.14
C LEU A 127 -11.82 4.39 1.58
N ARG A 128 -12.74 4.39 2.56
CA ARG A 128 -12.73 3.33 3.58
C ARG A 128 -13.75 2.28 3.14
N VAL A 129 -13.37 1.02 3.15
CA VAL A 129 -14.27 -0.07 2.71
C VAL A 129 -14.52 -1.01 3.88
N PRO A 130 -15.78 -1.38 4.20
CA PRO A 130 -16.05 -2.39 5.23
C PRO A 130 -15.29 -3.68 4.93
N SER A 131 -14.46 -4.13 5.87
CA SER A 131 -13.65 -5.35 5.68
C SER A 131 -14.55 -6.58 5.57
N ALA A 132 -14.38 -7.36 4.50
CA ALA A 132 -15.14 -8.58 4.20
C ALA A 132 -14.20 -9.80 4.16
N ALA A 133 -14.75 -11.01 4.35
CA ALA A 133 -13.96 -12.23 4.36
C ALA A 133 -13.27 -12.50 3.01
N GLY A 134 -12.00 -12.94 3.05
CA GLY A 134 -11.19 -13.19 1.86
C GLY A 134 -9.88 -12.40 1.82
N LYS A 135 -9.28 -12.30 0.63
CA LYS A 135 -8.05 -11.52 0.40
C LYS A 135 -8.37 -10.06 0.04
N ILE A 136 -7.43 -9.16 0.32
CA ILE A 136 -7.45 -7.77 -0.19
C ILE A 136 -6.85 -7.79 -1.61
N THR A 137 -7.43 -7.07 -2.56
CA THR A 137 -6.73 -6.75 -3.82
C THR A 137 -6.76 -5.24 -4.02
N VAL A 138 -5.58 -4.66 -4.30
CA VAL A 138 -5.41 -3.25 -4.64
C VAL A 138 -4.84 -3.13 -6.05
N GLN A 139 -5.47 -2.30 -6.88
CA GLN A 139 -5.02 -2.07 -8.26
C GLN A 139 -5.04 -0.58 -8.61
N MET A 140 -4.10 -0.17 -9.46
CA MET A 140 -4.04 1.17 -10.03
C MET A 140 -4.07 1.08 -11.56
N VAL A 141 -4.98 1.84 -12.17
CA VAL A 141 -5.12 1.94 -13.62
C VAL A 141 -4.84 3.38 -14.07
N ARG A 142 -3.96 3.52 -15.08
CA ARG A 142 -3.62 4.81 -15.71
C ARG A 142 -3.61 4.63 -17.22
N GLY A 143 -4.29 5.52 -17.96
CA GLY A 143 -4.35 5.45 -19.43
C GLY A 143 -4.92 4.14 -19.98
N GLY A 144 -5.82 3.49 -19.24
CA GLY A 144 -6.35 2.17 -19.57
C GLY A 144 -5.42 0.98 -19.25
N GLN A 145 -4.22 1.22 -18.74
CA GLN A 145 -3.24 0.18 -18.38
C GLN A 145 -3.20 -0.03 -16.87
N MET A 146 -3.14 -1.30 -16.47
CA MET A 146 -2.97 -1.71 -15.07
C MET A 146 -1.49 -1.58 -14.70
N ILE A 147 -1.17 -0.58 -13.86
CA ILE A 147 0.22 -0.25 -13.46
C ILE A 147 0.57 -0.76 -12.06
N ILE A 148 -0.44 -1.06 -11.24
CA ILE A 148 -0.32 -1.83 -10.00
C ILE A 148 -1.40 -2.91 -10.01
N ASP A 149 -1.02 -4.14 -9.72
CA ASP A 149 -1.92 -5.24 -9.36
C ASP A 149 -1.30 -6.00 -8.18
N ARG A 150 -1.90 -5.92 -6.99
CA ARG A 150 -1.41 -6.65 -5.82
C ARG A 150 -2.56 -7.24 -5.03
N THR A 151 -2.52 -8.56 -4.94
CA THR A 151 -3.16 -9.34 -3.88
C THR A 151 -2.03 -9.86 -2.98
N PRO A 152 -2.06 -9.65 -1.66
CA PRO A 152 -1.10 -10.21 -0.72
C PRO A 152 -1.37 -11.70 -0.47
N ASP A 153 -0.32 -12.44 -0.17
CA ASP A 153 -0.38 -13.89 0.10
C ASP A 153 -0.35 -14.21 1.58
N ASP A 154 0.14 -13.26 2.37
CA ASP A 154 0.28 -13.25 3.83
C ASP A 154 -0.92 -12.66 4.57
N PHE A 155 -1.98 -12.22 3.86
CA PHE A 155 -3.20 -11.70 4.48
C PHE A 155 -4.46 -12.43 4.01
N THR A 156 -5.35 -12.69 4.96
CA THR A 156 -6.76 -13.04 4.73
C THR A 156 -7.57 -12.47 5.89
N TYR A 157 -8.71 -11.83 5.60
CA TYR A 157 -9.63 -11.36 6.63
C TYR A 157 -10.48 -12.53 7.11
N VAL A 158 -10.33 -12.89 8.39
CA VAL A 158 -10.97 -14.05 9.01
C VAL A 158 -12.05 -13.57 9.99
N THR A 159 -13.28 -14.05 9.83
CA THR A 159 -14.40 -13.68 10.71
C THR A 159 -14.42 -14.45 12.02
N ASN A 160 -13.87 -15.67 12.04
CA ASN A 160 -13.73 -16.56 13.19
C ASN A 160 -12.25 -16.91 13.40
N PRO A 161 -11.44 -16.02 14.00
CA PRO A 161 -10.01 -16.25 14.17
C PRO A 161 -9.72 -17.31 15.24
N VAL A 162 -8.56 -17.96 15.18
CA VAL A 162 -8.14 -18.90 16.24
C VAL A 162 -7.77 -18.12 17.51
N ARG A 163 -6.92 -17.10 17.35
CA ARG A 163 -6.51 -16.14 18.39
C ARG A 163 -6.87 -14.73 17.99
N TYR A 164 -7.09 -13.86 18.96
CA TYR A 164 -7.19 -12.42 18.75
C TYR A 164 -5.87 -11.87 18.22
N ASN A 165 -5.98 -11.05 17.18
CA ASN A 165 -4.94 -10.19 16.66
C ASN A 165 -5.59 -8.86 16.25
N TYR A 166 -5.47 -7.86 17.13
CA TYR A 166 -5.94 -6.49 16.88
C TYR A 166 -4.88 -5.62 16.19
N ASN A 167 -3.72 -6.18 15.87
CA ASN A 167 -2.66 -5.50 15.13
C ASN A 167 -3.10 -5.20 13.68
N ALA A 168 -2.46 -4.21 13.08
CA ALA A 168 -2.73 -3.87 11.69
C ALA A 168 -1.85 -4.72 10.76
N TYR A 169 -2.49 -5.45 9.84
CA TYR A 169 -1.77 -5.82 8.63
C TYR A 169 -1.54 -4.55 7.80
N VAL A 170 -0.30 -4.32 7.35
CA VAL A 170 0.07 -3.13 6.57
C VAL A 170 0.89 -3.55 5.36
N GLY A 171 0.30 -3.41 4.17
CA GLY A 171 0.92 -3.70 2.89
C GLY A 171 1.29 -2.43 2.11
N THR A 172 2.24 -2.58 1.19
CA THR A 172 2.51 -1.61 0.13
C THR A 172 2.49 -2.33 -1.23
N ALA A 173 2.07 -1.64 -2.26
CA ALA A 173 2.13 -2.08 -3.65
C ALA A 173 2.65 -0.90 -4.49
N THR A 174 3.72 -1.10 -5.23
CA THR A 174 4.32 -0.05 -6.07
C THR A 174 4.27 -0.42 -7.53
N ALA A 175 4.19 0.58 -8.42
CA ALA A 175 4.14 0.31 -9.85
C ALA A 175 5.35 -0.49 -10.33
N SER A 176 5.08 -1.48 -11.18
CA SER A 176 6.09 -2.24 -11.89
C SER A 176 6.90 -1.29 -12.77
N SER A 177 8.23 -1.43 -12.80
CA SER A 177 9.12 -0.61 -13.65
C SER A 177 9.05 -0.98 -15.15
N GLY A 178 7.92 -1.53 -15.59
CA GLY A 178 7.57 -1.70 -16.99
C GLY A 178 6.58 -0.61 -17.36
N GLY A 179 7.04 0.38 -18.13
CA GLY A 179 6.14 1.01 -19.11
C GLY A 179 5.56 -0.07 -20.04
N PRO A 180 4.51 0.22 -20.81
CA PRO A 180 3.84 -0.80 -21.60
C PRO A 180 4.86 -1.62 -22.39
N ALA A 181 4.74 -2.94 -22.29
CA ALA A 181 5.25 -3.79 -23.35
C ALA A 181 4.65 -3.24 -24.63
N SER A 182 5.48 -2.60 -25.46
CA SER A 182 5.05 -2.19 -26.78
C SER A 182 4.61 -3.46 -27.47
N THR A 183 3.30 -3.66 -27.58
CA THR A 183 2.75 -4.67 -28.48
C THR A 183 3.33 -4.32 -29.83
N SER A 184 4.34 -5.09 -30.26
CA SER A 184 4.84 -5.03 -31.61
C SER A 184 3.70 -5.58 -32.46
N THR A 185 2.78 -4.69 -32.82
CA THR A 185 1.86 -4.92 -33.92
C THR A 185 2.76 -5.11 -35.13
N THR A 186 3.05 -6.36 -35.45
CA THR A 186 3.66 -6.75 -36.72
C THR A 186 2.63 -6.41 -37.78
N THR A 187 2.61 -5.15 -38.18
CA THR A 187 1.92 -4.69 -39.38
C THR A 187 2.65 -5.33 -40.54
N THR A 188 2.18 -6.52 -40.94
CA THR A 188 2.57 -7.11 -42.22
C THR A 188 2.07 -6.18 -43.31
N SER A 189 2.95 -5.32 -43.79
CA SER A 189 2.70 -4.44 -44.93
C SER A 189 2.60 -5.32 -46.18
N THR A 190 1.39 -5.73 -46.53
CA THR A 190 1.11 -6.37 -47.82
C THR A 190 1.26 -5.33 -48.92
N THR A 191 2.37 -5.37 -49.65
CA THR A 191 2.67 -4.41 -50.72
C THR A 191 1.79 -4.68 -51.94
N THR A 192 0.59 -4.09 -51.97
CA THR A 192 -0.27 -4.13 -53.15
C THR A 192 0.20 -3.09 -54.16
N SER A 193 0.98 -3.53 -55.15
CA SER A 193 1.46 -2.69 -56.26
C SER A 193 0.30 -2.21 -57.15
N SER A 194 -0.04 -0.92 -57.07
CA SER A 194 -0.93 -0.26 -58.04
C SER A 194 -0.13 0.21 -59.25
N THR A 195 -0.12 -0.58 -60.32
CA THR A 195 0.48 -0.20 -61.60
C THR A 195 -0.32 0.92 -62.26
N SER A 196 0.26 2.12 -62.35
CA SER A 196 -0.31 3.23 -63.13
C SER A 196 -0.04 3.02 -64.63
N THR A 197 -1.06 2.62 -65.39
CA THR A 197 -0.98 2.48 -66.85
C THR A 197 -1.17 3.84 -67.53
N THR A 198 -0.10 4.38 -68.09
CA THR A 198 -0.13 5.61 -68.90
C THR A 198 -0.51 5.27 -70.34
N THR A 199 -1.78 5.46 -70.72
CA THR A 199 -2.20 5.33 -72.12
C THR A 199 -1.81 6.59 -72.90
N SER A 200 -0.79 6.48 -73.74
CA SER A 200 -0.48 7.47 -74.77
C SER A 200 -1.16 7.08 -76.08
N THR A 201 -1.95 7.98 -76.66
CA THR A 201 -2.52 7.79 -78.00
C THR A 201 -2.28 9.02 -78.87
N SER A 202 -1.53 8.80 -79.94
CA SER A 202 -1.43 9.57 -81.18
C SER A 202 -1.34 8.51 -82.29
N ILE A 203 -1.69 8.71 -83.56
CA ILE A 203 -1.81 9.92 -84.41
C ILE A 203 -3.09 9.71 -85.27
N ILE A 204 -3.72 10.66 -85.99
CA ILE A 204 -3.37 11.38 -87.23
C ILE A 204 -4.47 12.41 -87.46
#